data_AF-A0A1S8CS68-F1
#
_entry.id   AF-A0A1S8CS68-F1
#
_cell.length_a   1.000
_cell.length_b   1.000
_cell.length_c   1.000
_cell.angle_alpha   90.00
_cell.angle_beta   90.00
_cell.angle_gamma   90.00
#
_symmetry.space_group_name_H-M   'P 1'
#
loop_
_entity.id
_entity.type
_entity.pdbx_description
1 polymer ?
#
loop_
_entity_poly.entity_id
_entity_poly.type
_entity_poly.pdbx_seq_one_letter_code
_entity_poly.pdbx_strand_id
1 'polypeptide(L)'
;MKHSSVEKNPVELAALLVPEKFPITRAALNNDPVFLRILTELIQALEAGQIRKADHDRIKSYFSYRMDKIWDDHIRPVLGVQLANLSLELKTFFRTVNKPMGLYQIKALYKKAMGAKVDGELVIRLQHMASELLPLAECMDYLKDHLVSGRAPSNKPAQPENPNKKMGTCSCCFRQIAIVGEHMAHHGYQRPGQGYQTASCAGIRFKPLEQSTAGLEWLITITEQRINELQQQLANVDSIPNLMIMKPRGQMATQITRDMPEWPKALANHKNMLISQASQKQSDLVYFKKALEQWQEYHRQH
;
A
#
# COMPACT_ATOMS: atom_id res chain seq x y z
N MET A 1 1.08 22.10 32.23
CA MET A 1 -0.22 22.28 31.54
C MET A 1 -0.33 21.24 30.44
N LYS A 2 -1.25 20.29 30.56
CA LYS A 2 -1.60 19.36 29.47
C LYS A 2 -2.26 20.20 28.37
N HIS A 3 -1.71 20.24 27.16
CA HIS A 3 -2.45 20.74 26.01
C HIS A 3 -3.62 19.79 25.80
N SER A 4 -4.79 20.17 26.31
CA SER A 4 -6.07 19.66 25.84
C SER A 4 -6.06 19.80 24.32
N SER A 5 -6.08 18.66 23.62
CA SER A 5 -6.45 18.62 22.22
C SER A 5 -7.90 19.05 22.18
N VAL A 6 -8.14 20.36 22.01
CA VAL A 6 -9.45 20.84 21.59
C VAL A 6 -9.73 20.10 20.30
N GLU A 7 -10.67 19.16 20.37
CA GLU A 7 -11.17 18.44 19.22
C GLU A 7 -11.73 19.51 18.29
N LYS A 8 -11.00 19.80 17.20
CA LYS A 8 -11.43 20.83 16.26
C LYS A 8 -12.74 20.36 15.63
N ASN A 9 -13.74 21.22 15.69
CA ASN A 9 -15.05 20.96 15.14
C ASN A 9 -14.91 20.69 13.62
N PRO A 10 -15.50 19.61 13.07
CA PRO A 10 -15.40 19.30 11.64
C PRO A 10 -15.87 20.45 10.75
N VAL A 11 -16.83 21.28 11.21
CA VAL A 11 -17.30 22.47 10.50
C VAL A 11 -16.20 23.54 10.41
N GLU A 12 -15.46 23.76 11.50
CA GLU A 12 -14.34 24.71 11.51
C GLU A 12 -13.20 24.22 10.63
N LEU A 13 -12.91 22.92 10.64
CA LEU A 13 -11.92 22.32 9.75
C LEU A 13 -12.31 22.50 8.28
N ALA A 14 -13.58 22.26 7.93
CA ALA A 14 -14.06 22.39 6.55
C ALA A 14 -13.92 23.83 6.03
N ALA A 15 -14.21 24.83 6.87
CA ALA A 15 -14.05 26.25 6.53
C ALA A 15 -12.59 26.66 6.23
N LEU A 16 -11.61 25.90 6.73
CA LEU A 16 -10.19 26.14 6.47
C LEU A 16 -9.70 25.48 5.17
N LEU A 17 -10.49 24.60 4.54
CA LEU A 17 -10.11 23.85 3.33
C LEU A 17 -10.46 24.58 2.03
N VAL A 18 -10.39 25.91 2.01
CA VAL A 18 -10.64 26.71 0.79
C VAL A 18 -9.33 26.99 0.03
N PRO A 19 -9.31 26.95 -1.32
CA PRO A 19 -8.08 27.04 -2.12
C PRO A 19 -7.21 28.27 -1.85
N GLU A 20 -7.81 29.39 -1.43
CA GLU A 20 -7.14 30.67 -1.14
C GLU A 20 -6.26 30.58 0.10
N LYS A 21 -6.53 29.61 0.99
CA LYS A 21 -5.70 29.34 2.18
C LYS A 21 -4.46 28.52 1.86
N PHE A 22 -4.31 28.03 0.61
CA PHE A 22 -3.20 27.17 0.20
C PHE A 22 -2.30 27.76 -0.91
N PRO A 23 -1.82 29.01 -0.79
CA PRO A 23 -1.04 29.64 -1.86
C PRO A 23 0.30 28.93 -2.14
N ILE A 24 1.03 28.45 -1.11
CA ILE A 24 2.33 27.78 -1.29
C ILE A 24 2.15 26.44 -1.99
N THR A 25 1.19 25.65 -1.51
CA THR A 25 0.87 24.32 -2.04
C THR A 25 0.34 24.44 -3.45
N ARG A 26 -0.56 25.40 -3.73
CA ARG A 26 -1.08 25.60 -5.09
C ARG A 26 0.00 26.05 -6.06
N ALA A 27 0.89 26.94 -5.65
CA ALA A 27 2.02 27.37 -6.47
C ALA A 27 2.95 26.18 -6.75
N ALA A 28 3.36 25.45 -5.71
CA ALA A 28 4.25 24.29 -5.86
C ALA A 28 3.62 23.17 -6.70
N LEU A 29 2.31 22.99 -6.64
CA LEU A 29 1.59 21.98 -7.42
C LEU A 29 1.09 22.50 -8.78
N ASN A 30 1.46 23.70 -9.21
CA ASN A 30 1.03 24.30 -10.46
C ASN A 30 -0.50 24.30 -10.64
N ASN A 31 -1.25 24.60 -9.58
CA ASN A 31 -2.71 24.52 -9.53
C ASN A 31 -3.27 23.15 -9.98
N ASP A 32 -2.61 22.05 -9.59
CA ASP A 32 -3.05 20.67 -9.88
C ASP A 32 -4.56 20.49 -9.61
N PRO A 33 -5.38 20.17 -10.62
CA PRO A 33 -6.82 19.98 -10.42
C PRO A 33 -7.14 18.82 -9.47
N VAL A 34 -6.22 17.88 -9.28
CA VAL A 34 -6.36 16.81 -8.28
C VAL A 34 -6.37 17.39 -6.86
N PHE A 35 -5.55 18.42 -6.58
CA PHE A 35 -5.51 19.06 -5.27
C PHE A 35 -6.86 19.71 -4.93
N LEU A 36 -7.46 20.44 -5.88
CA LEU A 36 -8.77 21.07 -5.69
C LEU A 36 -9.89 20.06 -5.46
N ARG A 37 -9.86 18.93 -6.18
CA ARG A 37 -10.78 17.82 -5.92
C ARG A 37 -10.59 17.23 -4.53
N ILE A 38 -9.35 17.06 -4.07
CA ILE A 38 -9.07 16.56 -2.71
C ILE A 38 -9.62 17.50 -1.65
N LEU A 39 -9.49 18.82 -1.82
CA LEU A 39 -10.11 19.78 -0.88
C LEU A 39 -11.63 19.58 -0.80
N THR A 40 -12.28 19.43 -1.96
CA THR A 40 -13.73 19.17 -2.05
C THR A 40 -14.11 17.84 -1.39
N GLU A 41 -13.34 16.77 -1.65
CA GLU A 41 -13.55 15.43 -1.07
C GLU A 41 -13.41 15.45 0.46
N LEU A 42 -12.44 16.20 0.99
CA LEU A 42 -12.22 16.33 2.42
C LEU A 42 -13.34 17.16 3.09
N ILE A 43 -13.81 18.23 2.45
CA ILE A 43 -14.97 18.99 2.93
C ILE A 43 -16.20 18.09 3.01
N GLN A 44 -16.51 17.35 1.94
CA GLN A 44 -17.63 16.41 1.92
C GLN A 44 -17.50 15.31 2.98
N ALA A 45 -16.29 14.81 3.21
CA ALA A 45 -16.04 13.81 4.25
C ALA A 45 -16.23 14.37 5.67
N LEU A 46 -15.83 15.62 5.91
CA LEU A 46 -16.06 16.31 7.19
C LEU A 46 -17.56 16.57 7.41
N GLU A 47 -18.30 17.03 6.39
CA GLU A 47 -19.75 17.23 6.44
C GLU A 47 -20.51 15.91 6.68
N ALA A 48 -20.06 14.83 6.03
CA ALA A 48 -20.63 13.49 6.21
C ALA A 48 -20.21 12.83 7.54
N GLY A 49 -19.22 13.36 8.25
CA GLY A 49 -18.64 12.76 9.45
C GLY A 49 -17.96 11.42 9.21
N GLN A 50 -17.60 11.09 7.95
CA GLN A 50 -16.98 9.83 7.58
C GLN A 50 -16.22 9.90 6.26
N ILE A 51 -15.18 9.08 6.12
CA ILE A 51 -14.47 8.86 4.86
C ILE A 51 -14.25 7.37 4.62
N ARG A 52 -14.20 6.95 3.36
CA ARG A 52 -13.79 5.59 3.01
C ARG A 52 -12.30 5.41 3.23
N LYS A 53 -11.91 4.24 3.74
CA LYS A 53 -10.49 3.90 3.91
C LYS A 53 -9.66 4.06 2.62
N ALA A 54 -10.21 3.64 1.47
CA ALA A 54 -9.52 3.75 0.20
C ALA A 54 -9.26 5.22 -0.21
N ASP A 55 -10.19 6.12 0.08
CA ASP A 55 -10.04 7.54 -0.22
C ASP A 55 -9.08 8.22 0.75
N HIS A 56 -9.16 7.89 2.05
CA HIS A 56 -8.18 8.35 3.04
C HIS A 56 -6.74 7.94 2.67
N ASP A 57 -6.53 6.66 2.33
CA ASP A 57 -5.23 6.15 1.92
C ASP A 57 -4.73 6.80 0.62
N ARG A 58 -5.62 7.01 -0.37
CA ARG A 58 -5.29 7.71 -1.62
C ARG A 58 -4.85 9.15 -1.37
N ILE A 59 -5.60 9.90 -0.55
CA ILE A 59 -5.27 11.30 -0.21
C ILE A 59 -3.95 11.36 0.55
N LYS A 60 -3.75 10.46 1.52
CA LYS A 60 -2.47 10.33 2.23
C LYS A 60 -1.31 10.10 1.25
N SER A 61 -1.44 9.15 0.34
CA SER A 61 -0.43 8.88 -0.69
C SER A 61 -0.19 10.08 -1.60
N TYR A 62 -1.25 10.78 -2.03
CA TYR A 62 -1.14 11.98 -2.86
C TYR A 62 -0.19 13.01 -2.24
N PHE A 63 -0.36 13.31 -0.95
CA PHE A 63 0.50 14.26 -0.25
C PHE A 63 1.89 13.70 0.05
N SER A 64 2.03 12.41 0.34
CA SER A 64 3.36 11.81 0.53
C SER A 64 4.25 11.93 -0.71
N TYR A 65 3.69 11.81 -1.91
CA TYR A 65 4.47 11.99 -3.15
C TYR A 65 4.77 13.46 -3.50
N ARG A 66 3.94 14.39 -3.02
CA ARG A 66 3.99 15.80 -3.40
C ARG A 66 4.66 16.70 -2.36
N MET A 67 4.84 16.20 -1.14
CA MET A 67 5.51 16.95 -0.07
C MET A 67 6.93 17.36 -0.46
N ASP A 68 7.64 16.51 -1.20
CA ASP A 68 8.95 16.82 -1.75
C ASP A 68 8.92 18.03 -2.68
N LYS A 69 7.92 18.11 -3.56
CA LYS A 69 7.76 19.25 -4.47
C LYS A 69 7.43 20.54 -3.72
N ILE A 70 6.53 20.47 -2.73
CA ILE A 70 6.18 21.63 -1.88
C ILE A 70 7.42 22.15 -1.15
N TRP A 71 8.21 21.24 -0.57
CA TRP A 71 9.45 21.59 0.10
C TRP A 71 10.50 22.16 -0.87
N ASP A 72 10.67 21.54 -2.03
CA ASP A 72 11.71 21.91 -2.98
C ASP A 72 11.41 23.22 -3.71
N ASP A 73 10.14 23.57 -3.91
CA ASP A 73 9.76 24.84 -4.52
C ASP A 73 9.75 25.99 -3.49
N HIS A 74 9.41 25.70 -2.22
CA HIS A 74 9.23 26.74 -1.20
C HIS A 74 10.42 26.95 -0.27
N ILE A 75 11.05 25.86 0.22
CA ILE A 75 12.13 25.90 1.23
C ILE A 75 13.50 25.83 0.57
N ARG A 76 13.70 24.90 -0.38
CA ARG A 76 15.02 24.64 -0.99
C ARG A 76 15.67 25.85 -1.66
N PRO A 77 14.95 26.79 -2.33
CA PRO A 77 15.60 27.94 -2.98
C PRO A 77 16.36 28.81 -1.98
N VAL A 78 15.83 28.98 -0.77
CA VAL A 78 16.49 29.76 0.29
C VAL A 78 17.57 28.91 0.98
N LEU A 79 17.30 27.61 1.18
CA LEU A 79 18.26 26.70 1.83
C LEU A 79 19.54 26.53 0.98
N GLY A 80 19.40 26.39 -0.34
CA GLY A 80 20.51 26.16 -1.26
C GLY A 80 21.36 27.40 -1.53
N VAL A 81 20.75 28.58 -1.59
CA VAL A 81 21.45 29.86 -1.82
C VAL A 81 22.16 30.37 -0.55
N GLN A 82 21.64 30.03 0.64
CA GLN A 82 22.15 30.57 1.90
C GLN A 82 22.95 29.56 2.75
N LEU A 83 23.07 28.29 2.37
CA LEU A 83 23.61 27.23 3.24
C LEU A 83 24.99 27.58 3.86
N ALA A 84 25.87 28.20 3.07
CA ALA A 84 27.18 28.65 3.52
C ALA A 84 27.08 29.79 4.57
N ASN A 85 26.13 30.70 4.38
CA ASN A 85 25.94 31.94 5.13
C ASN A 85 24.94 31.84 6.30
N LEU A 86 24.30 30.68 6.50
CA LEU A 86 23.41 30.49 7.66
C LEU A 86 24.21 30.55 8.97
N SER A 87 23.65 31.24 9.97
CA SER A 87 24.16 31.23 11.34
C SER A 87 24.23 29.80 11.89
N LEU A 88 25.12 29.58 12.86
CA LEU A 88 25.23 28.27 13.52
C LEU A 88 23.91 27.87 14.20
N GLU A 89 23.18 28.85 14.74
CA GLU A 89 21.88 28.66 15.37
C GLU A 89 20.81 28.19 14.38
N LEU A 90 20.74 28.81 13.19
CA LEU A 90 19.82 28.38 12.12
C LEU A 90 20.19 27.00 11.58
N LYS A 91 21.48 26.72 11.36
CA LYS A 91 21.95 25.37 10.96
C LYS A 91 21.55 24.32 12.00
N THR A 92 21.65 24.65 13.28
CA THR A 92 21.28 23.76 14.39
C THR A 92 19.78 23.52 14.42
N PHE A 93 18.96 24.58 14.30
CA PHE A 93 17.52 24.47 14.22
C PHE A 93 17.08 23.58 13.04
N PHE A 94 17.62 23.79 11.84
CA PHE A 94 17.26 23.00 10.65
C PHE A 94 17.70 21.53 10.73
N ARG A 95 18.74 21.19 11.50
CA ARG A 95 19.05 19.77 11.80
C ARG A 95 17.98 19.09 12.63
N THR A 96 17.19 19.84 13.41
CA THR A 96 16.08 19.30 14.20
C THR A 96 14.76 19.25 13.41
N VAL A 97 14.66 20.01 12.32
CA VAL A 97 13.51 20.10 11.44
C VAL A 97 13.75 19.23 10.22
N ASN A 98 13.29 17.98 10.29
CA ASN A 98 13.32 17.09 9.13
C ASN A 98 12.28 17.56 8.10
N LYS A 99 12.63 17.45 6.81
CA LYS A 99 11.67 17.56 5.71
C LYS A 99 10.51 16.58 5.97
N PRO A 100 9.25 17.04 5.94
CA PRO A 100 8.11 16.15 6.10
C PRO A 100 7.99 15.20 4.90
N MET A 101 7.65 13.94 5.17
CA MET A 101 7.36 12.89 4.18
C MET A 101 5.86 12.77 3.87
N GLY A 102 5.04 13.64 4.46
CA GLY A 102 3.59 13.67 4.28
C GLY A 102 2.88 14.43 5.41
N LEU A 103 1.55 14.49 5.32
CA LEU A 103 0.72 15.28 6.25
C LEU A 103 0.87 14.87 7.72
N TYR A 104 1.12 13.59 7.99
CA TYR A 104 1.24 13.07 9.35
C TYR A 104 2.38 13.69 10.18
N GLN A 105 3.35 14.34 9.55
CA GLN A 105 4.46 15.04 10.24
C GLN A 105 4.22 16.54 10.40
N ILE A 106 3.20 17.10 9.74
CA ILE A 106 2.97 18.55 9.71
C ILE A 106 2.63 19.12 11.08
N LYS A 107 1.88 18.41 11.92
CA LYS A 107 1.59 18.87 13.30
C LYS A 107 2.86 19.03 14.14
N ALA A 108 3.82 18.10 14.00
CA ALA A 108 5.10 18.19 14.69
C ALA A 108 5.97 19.31 14.09
N LEU A 109 5.95 19.45 12.77
CA LEU A 109 6.64 20.53 12.05
C LEU A 109 6.14 21.91 12.49
N TYR A 110 4.81 22.10 12.53
CA TYR A 110 4.15 23.32 12.95
C TYR A 110 4.58 23.72 14.36
N LYS A 111 4.54 22.80 15.32
CA LYS A 111 5.00 23.07 16.70
C LYS A 111 6.45 23.52 16.75
N LYS A 112 7.34 22.88 15.98
CA LYS A 112 8.77 23.25 15.92
C LYS A 112 8.98 24.61 15.25
N ALA A 113 8.27 24.88 14.15
CA ALA A 113 8.38 26.13 13.39
C ALA A 113 7.85 27.33 14.19
N MET A 114 6.69 27.18 14.84
CA MET A 114 6.09 28.21 15.70
C MET A 114 6.90 28.45 16.98
N GLY A 115 7.56 27.41 17.50
CA GLY A 115 8.41 27.49 18.69
C GLY A 115 9.88 27.85 18.42
N ALA A 116 10.22 28.24 17.19
CA ALA A 116 11.57 28.62 16.83
C ALA A 116 12.00 29.86 17.64
N LYS A 117 13.21 29.83 18.21
CA LYS A 117 13.83 30.96 18.93
C LYS A 117 14.90 31.68 18.09
N VAL A 118 14.94 31.35 16.81
CA VAL A 118 15.89 31.87 15.83
C VAL A 118 15.10 32.53 14.73
N ASP A 119 15.56 33.68 14.28
CA ASP A 119 14.91 34.46 13.23
C ASP A 119 15.57 34.23 11.87
N GLY A 120 14.81 34.47 10.81
CA GLY A 120 15.31 34.45 9.44
C GLY A 120 14.27 34.00 8.43
N GLU A 121 14.53 34.31 7.16
CA GLU A 121 13.64 33.99 6.03
C GLU A 121 13.27 32.51 5.97
N LEU A 122 14.21 31.62 6.28
CA LEU A 122 13.96 30.18 6.33
C LEU A 122 12.93 29.78 7.39
N VAL A 123 12.95 30.42 8.56
CA VAL A 123 12.01 30.15 9.64
C VAL A 123 10.63 30.67 9.24
N ILE A 124 10.55 31.89 8.70
CA ILE A 124 9.30 32.48 8.19
C ILE A 124 8.66 31.57 7.14
N ARG A 125 9.45 31.08 6.17
CA ARG A 125 8.93 30.16 5.14
C ARG A 125 8.42 28.84 5.71
N LEU A 126 9.14 28.28 6.68
CA LEU A 126 8.74 27.07 7.38
C LEU A 126 7.42 27.27 8.14
N GLN A 127 7.31 28.41 8.83
CA GLN A 127 6.12 28.82 9.57
C GLN A 127 4.91 28.95 8.65
N HIS A 128 5.05 29.63 7.51
CA HIS A 128 3.97 29.75 6.52
C HIS A 128 3.55 28.40 5.94
N MET A 129 4.51 27.58 5.47
CA MET A 129 4.22 26.27 4.92
C MET A 129 3.56 25.33 5.94
N ALA A 130 4.06 25.31 7.17
CA ALA A 130 3.49 24.46 8.22
C ALA A 130 2.09 24.93 8.64
N SER A 131 1.85 26.24 8.68
CA SER A 131 0.52 26.81 8.99
C SER A 131 -0.49 26.51 7.89
N GLU A 132 -0.06 26.64 6.64
CA GLU A 132 -0.89 26.33 5.48
C GLU A 132 -1.29 24.85 5.43
N LEU A 133 -0.37 23.93 5.70
CA LEU A 133 -0.64 22.49 5.65
C LEU A 133 -1.33 21.94 6.92
N LEU A 134 -1.39 22.72 8.00
CA LEU A 134 -1.93 22.26 9.29
C LEU A 134 -3.40 21.83 9.20
N PRO A 135 -4.33 22.58 8.57
CA PRO A 135 -5.73 22.18 8.46
C PRO A 135 -5.90 20.83 7.73
N LEU A 136 -5.08 20.57 6.70
CA LEU A 136 -5.10 19.28 5.99
C LEU A 136 -4.66 18.13 6.90
N ALA A 137 -3.61 18.34 7.70
CA ALA A 137 -3.12 17.33 8.63
C ALA A 137 -4.14 17.04 9.75
N GLU A 138 -4.80 18.07 10.27
CA GLU A 138 -5.83 17.94 11.29
C GLU A 138 -7.09 17.25 10.75
N CYS A 139 -7.51 17.60 9.53
CA CYS A 139 -8.60 16.91 8.83
C CYS A 139 -8.31 15.43 8.63
N MET A 140 -7.10 15.09 8.15
CA MET A 140 -6.70 13.69 7.94
C MET A 140 -6.60 12.89 9.24
N ASP A 141 -6.19 13.53 10.34
CA ASP A 141 -6.18 12.91 11.67
C ASP A 141 -7.61 12.69 12.18
N TYR A 142 -8.50 13.69 12.08
CA TYR A 142 -9.91 13.56 12.46
C TYR A 142 -10.61 12.42 11.69
N LEU A 143 -10.47 12.41 10.36
CA LEU A 143 -11.11 11.41 9.50
C LEU A 143 -10.54 10.00 9.66
N LYS A 144 -9.34 9.84 10.23
CA LYS A 144 -8.75 8.54 10.54
C LYS A 144 -9.58 7.75 11.56
N ASP A 145 -10.27 8.44 12.46
CA ASP A 145 -11.13 7.82 13.46
C ASP A 145 -12.57 7.61 12.93
N HIS A 146 -12.85 8.07 11.70
CA HIS A 146 -14.16 8.02 11.05
C HIS A 146 -14.12 7.23 9.73
N LEU A 147 -13.31 6.17 9.70
CA LEU A 147 -13.13 5.33 8.52
C LEU A 147 -14.29 4.34 8.34
N VAL A 148 -14.89 4.35 7.16
CA VAL A 148 -15.80 3.28 6.70
C VAL A 148 -15.12 2.35 5.71
N SER A 149 -15.42 1.05 5.85
CA SER A 149 -14.90 -0.01 4.99
C SER A 149 -15.75 -0.20 3.73
N GLY A 150 -15.12 -0.68 2.65
CA GLY A 150 -15.80 -1.01 1.39
C GLY A 150 -15.77 0.10 0.33
N ARG A 151 -16.16 -0.25 -0.90
CA ARG A 151 -16.25 0.69 -2.04
C ARG A 151 -17.49 1.56 -1.93
N ALA A 152 -17.44 2.75 -2.54
CA ALA A 152 -18.65 3.55 -2.76
C ALA A 152 -19.78 2.67 -3.32
N PRO A 153 -21.02 2.79 -2.80
CA PRO A 153 -22.13 2.04 -3.35
C PRO A 153 -22.22 2.43 -4.82
N SER A 154 -22.48 1.46 -5.69
CA SER A 154 -22.72 1.77 -7.09
C SER A 154 -23.93 2.68 -7.18
N ASN A 155 -23.83 3.81 -7.91
CA ASN A 155 -24.98 4.65 -8.25
C ASN A 155 -25.97 3.95 -9.20
N LYS A 156 -25.61 2.77 -9.72
CA LYS A 156 -26.53 1.91 -10.45
C LYS A 156 -27.52 1.28 -9.47
N PRO A 157 -28.82 1.17 -9.83
CA PRO A 157 -29.76 0.35 -9.07
C PRO A 157 -29.13 -1.00 -8.77
N ALA A 158 -29.30 -1.48 -7.53
CA ALA A 158 -28.87 -2.82 -7.18
C ALA A 158 -29.47 -3.77 -8.22
N GLN A 159 -28.60 -4.46 -8.97
CA GLN A 159 -29.08 -5.49 -9.87
C GLN A 159 -29.86 -6.50 -9.01
N PRO A 160 -31.07 -6.90 -9.43
CA PRO A 160 -31.82 -7.89 -8.68
C PRO A 160 -30.93 -9.11 -8.49
N GLU A 161 -30.80 -9.56 -7.24
CA GLU A 161 -30.01 -10.74 -6.94
C GLU A 161 -30.60 -11.91 -7.74
N ASN A 162 -29.79 -12.50 -8.62
CA ASN A 162 -30.28 -13.60 -9.47
C ASN A 162 -30.68 -14.76 -8.54
N PRO A 163 -31.98 -15.10 -8.43
CA PRO A 163 -32.44 -16.13 -7.51
C PRO A 163 -31.92 -17.52 -7.89
N ASN A 164 -31.44 -17.69 -9.13
CA ASN A 164 -30.85 -18.93 -9.63
C ASN A 164 -29.32 -18.97 -9.48
N LYS A 165 -28.71 -18.01 -8.77
CA LYS A 165 -27.26 -17.96 -8.57
C LYS A 165 -26.82 -19.13 -7.69
N LYS A 166 -26.22 -20.15 -8.31
CA LYS A 166 -25.58 -21.24 -7.60
C LYS A 166 -24.18 -20.81 -7.15
N MET A 167 -23.88 -21.06 -5.88
CA MET A 167 -22.55 -20.83 -5.28
C MET A 167 -21.90 -22.19 -5.00
N GLY A 168 -20.57 -22.23 -5.04
CA GLY A 168 -19.80 -23.40 -4.65
C GLY A 168 -18.41 -23.02 -4.14
N THR A 169 -17.72 -23.99 -3.57
CA THR A 169 -16.36 -23.81 -3.05
C THR A 169 -15.34 -24.05 -4.16
N CYS A 170 -14.53 -23.05 -4.47
CA CYS A 170 -13.44 -23.21 -5.44
C CYS A 170 -12.38 -24.20 -4.91
N SER A 171 -12.06 -25.22 -5.71
CA SER A 171 -11.07 -26.25 -5.39
C SER A 171 -9.63 -25.79 -5.23
N CYS A 172 -9.29 -24.57 -5.65
CA CYS A 172 -7.93 -24.05 -5.57
C CYS A 172 -7.74 -22.95 -4.53
N CYS A 173 -8.76 -22.11 -4.31
CA CYS A 173 -8.68 -20.97 -3.38
C CYS A 173 -9.58 -21.13 -2.15
N PHE A 174 -10.44 -22.16 -2.13
CA PHE A 174 -11.36 -22.47 -1.03
C PHE A 174 -12.36 -21.35 -0.70
N ARG A 175 -12.55 -20.39 -1.62
CA ARG A 175 -13.56 -19.33 -1.49
C ARG A 175 -14.87 -19.77 -2.10
N GLN A 176 -15.96 -19.26 -1.52
CA GLN A 176 -17.30 -19.31 -2.10
C GLN A 176 -17.38 -18.39 -3.32
N ILE A 177 -17.59 -18.98 -4.49
CA ILE A 177 -17.65 -18.28 -5.79
C ILE A 177 -18.88 -18.78 -6.55
N ALA A 178 -19.46 -17.91 -7.39
CA ALA A 178 -20.57 -18.28 -8.25
C ALA A 178 -20.17 -19.39 -9.24
N ILE A 179 -21.09 -20.27 -9.56
CA ILE A 179 -20.92 -21.35 -10.54
C ILE A 179 -21.53 -20.87 -11.87
N VAL A 180 -20.80 -21.05 -12.97
CA VAL A 180 -21.24 -20.79 -14.33
C VAL A 180 -21.17 -22.09 -15.12
N GLY A 181 -22.33 -22.64 -15.49
CA GLY A 181 -22.42 -23.99 -16.03
C GLY A 181 -22.00 -25.01 -14.98
N GLU A 182 -20.94 -25.77 -15.25
CA GLU A 182 -20.36 -26.75 -14.31
C GLU A 182 -19.09 -26.24 -13.59
N HIS A 183 -18.62 -25.03 -13.89
CA HIS A 183 -17.31 -24.54 -13.44
C HIS A 183 -17.43 -23.26 -12.60
N MET A 184 -16.35 -22.89 -11.91
CA MET A 184 -16.31 -21.63 -11.14
C MET A 184 -16.31 -20.42 -12.07
N ALA A 185 -17.10 -19.39 -11.75
CA ALA A 185 -17.04 -18.09 -12.42
C ALA A 185 -15.62 -17.52 -12.37
N HIS A 186 -15.26 -16.66 -13.33
CA HIS A 186 -13.99 -15.94 -13.29
C HIS A 186 -13.84 -15.14 -11.98
N HIS A 187 -12.74 -15.39 -11.28
CA HIS A 187 -12.39 -14.71 -10.03
C HIS A 187 -10.88 -14.60 -9.88
N GLY A 188 -10.44 -13.56 -9.19
CA GLY A 188 -9.04 -13.40 -8.81
C GLY A 188 -8.61 -14.51 -7.85
N TYR A 189 -7.35 -14.89 -7.92
CA TYR A 189 -6.78 -15.85 -6.98
C TYR A 189 -6.17 -15.12 -5.80
N GLN A 190 -6.49 -15.56 -4.59
CA GLN A 190 -5.72 -15.26 -3.40
C GLN A 190 -5.44 -16.63 -2.77
N ARG A 191 -4.19 -17.09 -2.76
CA ARG A 191 -3.86 -18.32 -2.02
C ARG A 191 -4.15 -18.09 -0.54
N PRO A 192 -4.72 -19.07 0.17
CA PRO A 192 -4.66 -19.07 1.63
C PRO A 192 -3.20 -18.85 2.08
N GLY A 193 -2.97 -17.93 3.03
CA GLY A 193 -1.63 -17.53 3.47
C GLY A 193 -1.03 -16.35 2.69
N GLN A 194 0.26 -16.41 2.38
CA GLN A 194 1.08 -15.32 1.79
C GLN A 194 0.96 -15.23 0.24
N GLY A 195 -0.20 -15.54 -0.33
CA GLY A 195 -0.38 -15.76 -1.77
C GLY A 195 -0.22 -14.54 -2.68
N TYR A 196 0.38 -14.76 -3.87
CA TYR A 196 0.32 -13.83 -5.01
C TYR A 196 -1.12 -13.67 -5.51
N GLN A 197 -1.53 -12.42 -5.75
CA GLN A 197 -2.77 -12.10 -6.43
C GLN A 197 -2.59 -12.27 -7.94
N THR A 198 -3.31 -13.22 -8.55
CA THR A 198 -3.35 -13.35 -10.01
C THR A 198 -4.67 -12.82 -10.57
N ALA A 199 -4.65 -12.37 -11.82
CA ALA A 199 -5.84 -11.89 -12.52
C ALA A 199 -6.93 -12.98 -12.64
N SER A 200 -6.54 -14.26 -12.60
CA SER A 200 -7.47 -15.39 -12.62
C SER A 200 -6.96 -16.58 -11.82
N CYS A 201 -7.85 -17.16 -11.00
CA CYS A 201 -7.64 -18.44 -10.33
C CYS A 201 -7.64 -19.59 -11.34
N ALA A 202 -6.76 -20.58 -11.15
CA ALA A 202 -6.77 -21.81 -11.96
C ALA A 202 -8.04 -22.65 -11.70
N GLY A 203 -8.67 -22.46 -10.55
CA GLY A 203 -9.94 -23.10 -10.16
C GLY A 203 -11.11 -22.87 -11.11
N ILE A 204 -11.03 -21.90 -12.01
CA ILE A 204 -12.06 -21.67 -13.05
C ILE A 204 -12.19 -22.85 -14.03
N ARG A 205 -11.16 -23.71 -14.10
CA ARG A 205 -11.12 -24.88 -15.01
C ARG A 205 -11.69 -26.13 -14.37
N PHE A 206 -12.12 -26.04 -13.11
CA PHE A 206 -12.56 -27.19 -12.33
C PHE A 206 -13.97 -26.95 -11.80
N LYS A 207 -14.66 -28.06 -11.52
CA LYS A 207 -15.94 -28.03 -10.81
C LYS A 207 -15.72 -27.60 -9.35
N PRO A 208 -16.78 -27.13 -8.66
CA PRO A 208 -16.70 -26.88 -7.22
C PRO A 208 -16.29 -28.13 -6.44
N LEU A 209 -15.70 -27.96 -5.24
CA LEU A 209 -15.30 -29.09 -4.37
C LEU A 209 -16.47 -29.98 -3.97
N GLU A 210 -17.67 -29.42 -3.92
CA GLU A 210 -18.90 -30.16 -3.66
C GLU A 210 -19.23 -31.15 -4.79
N GLN A 211 -18.65 -30.98 -5.98
CA GLN A 211 -18.89 -31.84 -7.14
C GLN A 211 -17.65 -32.66 -7.56
N SER A 212 -16.44 -32.14 -7.34
CA SER A 212 -15.21 -32.84 -7.73
C SER A 212 -13.98 -32.33 -6.96
N THR A 213 -13.11 -33.26 -6.57
CA THR A 213 -11.80 -32.97 -5.98
C THR A 213 -10.69 -32.72 -7.02
N ALA A 214 -10.98 -32.89 -8.31
CA ALA A 214 -9.96 -32.87 -9.38
C ALA A 214 -9.10 -31.59 -9.40
N GLY A 215 -9.69 -30.43 -9.09
CA GLY A 215 -8.93 -29.19 -9.05
C GLY A 215 -8.02 -29.04 -7.83
N LEU A 216 -8.34 -29.70 -6.71
CA LEU A 216 -7.49 -29.75 -5.52
C LEU A 216 -6.35 -30.76 -5.71
N GLU A 217 -6.64 -31.91 -6.31
CA GLU A 217 -5.63 -32.91 -6.69
C GLU A 217 -4.62 -32.31 -7.68
N TRP A 218 -5.11 -31.62 -8.72
CA TRP A 218 -4.24 -30.88 -9.63
C TRP A 218 -3.38 -29.85 -8.89
N LEU A 219 -3.95 -29.12 -7.93
CA LEU A 219 -3.23 -28.12 -7.14
C LEU A 219 -2.11 -28.76 -6.30
N ILE A 220 -2.35 -29.93 -5.73
CA ILE A 220 -1.36 -30.72 -5.01
C ILE A 220 -0.23 -31.11 -5.96
N THR A 221 -0.55 -31.69 -7.12
CA THR A 221 0.44 -32.13 -8.11
C THR A 221 1.34 -30.99 -8.57
N ILE A 222 0.79 -29.83 -8.94
CA ILE A 222 1.61 -28.70 -9.38
C ILE A 222 2.44 -28.09 -8.24
N THR A 223 1.97 -28.22 -7.00
CA THR A 223 2.71 -27.74 -5.81
C THR A 223 3.89 -28.67 -5.53
N GLU A 224 3.71 -29.99 -5.65
CA GLU A 224 4.78 -30.99 -5.54
C GLU A 224 5.84 -30.81 -6.62
N GLN A 225 5.43 -30.63 -7.89
CA GLN A 225 6.34 -30.32 -8.99
C GLN A 225 7.16 -29.08 -8.70
N ARG A 226 6.51 -28.01 -8.20
CA ARG A 226 7.21 -26.77 -7.86
C ARG A 226 8.20 -26.92 -6.71
N ILE A 227 7.89 -27.73 -5.70
CA ILE A 227 8.82 -28.05 -4.61
C ILE A 227 10.05 -28.75 -5.17
N ASN A 228 9.85 -29.76 -6.03
CA ASN A 228 10.95 -30.49 -6.66
C ASN A 228 11.84 -29.57 -7.50
N GLU A 229 11.25 -28.69 -8.31
CA GLU A 229 11.99 -27.67 -9.07
C GLU A 229 12.83 -26.77 -8.16
N LEU A 230 12.26 -26.29 -7.06
CA LEU A 230 12.95 -25.41 -6.11
C LEU A 230 14.10 -26.15 -5.41
N GLN A 231 13.92 -27.41 -5.07
CA GLN A 231 14.96 -28.26 -4.49
C GLN A 231 16.09 -28.53 -5.48
N GLN A 232 15.77 -28.81 -6.76
CA GLN A 232 16.77 -28.96 -7.82
C GLN A 232 17.55 -27.66 -8.06
N GLN A 233 16.86 -26.51 -8.06
CA GLN A 233 17.52 -25.20 -8.17
C GLN A 233 18.44 -24.96 -6.98
N LEU A 234 18.01 -25.29 -5.76
CA LEU A 234 18.83 -25.14 -4.56
C LEU A 234 20.04 -26.07 -4.57
N ALA A 235 19.92 -27.31 -5.06
CA ALA A 235 21.03 -28.25 -5.17
C ALA A 235 22.08 -27.79 -6.20
N ASN A 236 21.65 -27.12 -7.26
CA ASN A 236 22.52 -26.62 -8.33
C ASN A 236 22.91 -25.15 -8.18
N VAL A 237 22.53 -24.51 -7.07
CA VAL A 237 22.68 -23.05 -6.92
C VAL A 237 24.14 -22.60 -6.96
N ASP A 238 25.07 -23.44 -6.52
CA ASP A 238 26.50 -23.11 -6.48
C ASP A 238 27.18 -23.23 -7.85
N SER A 239 26.54 -23.89 -8.82
CA SER A 239 27.05 -24.07 -10.19
C SER A 239 26.52 -23.03 -11.18
N ILE A 240 25.58 -22.16 -10.78
CA ILE A 240 25.04 -21.15 -11.68
C ILE A 240 26.09 -20.08 -12.01
N PRO A 241 26.24 -19.68 -13.29
CA PRO A 241 27.28 -18.74 -13.71
C PRO A 241 26.91 -17.27 -13.48
N ASN A 242 25.61 -16.98 -13.37
CA ASN A 242 25.10 -15.62 -13.17
C ASN A 242 23.74 -15.61 -12.48
N LEU A 243 23.40 -14.47 -11.89
CA LEU A 243 22.12 -14.19 -11.25
C LEU A 243 21.50 -12.92 -11.83
N MET A 244 20.23 -12.99 -12.20
CA MET A 244 19.45 -11.80 -12.58
C MET A 244 18.80 -11.21 -11.33
N ILE A 245 19.17 -9.98 -10.98
CA ILE A 245 18.55 -9.23 -9.88
C ILE A 245 17.60 -8.18 -10.44
N MET A 246 16.32 -8.29 -10.08
CA MET A 246 15.34 -7.24 -10.37
C MET A 246 15.62 -6.02 -9.50
N LYS A 247 15.71 -4.85 -10.14
CA LYS A 247 15.85 -3.56 -9.45
C LYS A 247 14.47 -2.92 -9.23
N PRO A 248 14.37 -1.90 -8.34
CA PRO A 248 13.13 -1.16 -8.14
C PRO A 248 12.51 -0.63 -9.44
N ARG A 249 11.20 -0.37 -9.39
CA ARG A 249 10.38 0.00 -10.56
C ARG A 249 11.04 1.12 -11.38
N GLY A 250 11.25 0.86 -12.68
CA GLY A 250 11.86 1.80 -13.63
C GLY A 250 13.36 1.56 -13.89
N GLN A 251 14.00 0.63 -13.19
CA GLN A 251 15.39 0.24 -13.46
C GLN A 251 15.45 -1.13 -14.14
N MET A 252 16.40 -1.29 -15.07
CA MET A 252 16.64 -2.56 -15.74
C MET A 252 17.19 -3.60 -14.77
N ALA A 253 16.74 -4.84 -14.91
CA ALA A 253 17.32 -5.97 -14.19
C ALA A 253 18.83 -6.01 -14.48
N THR A 254 19.62 -6.31 -13.46
CA THR A 254 21.09 -6.36 -13.58
C THR A 254 21.55 -7.79 -13.38
N GLN A 255 22.40 -8.24 -14.30
CA GLN A 255 23.07 -9.52 -14.20
C GLN A 255 24.28 -9.38 -13.28
N ILE A 256 24.44 -10.30 -12.33
CA ILE A 256 25.61 -10.41 -11.47
C ILE A 256 26.32 -11.73 -11.80
N THR A 257 27.60 -11.65 -12.14
CA THR A 257 28.47 -12.78 -12.47
C THR A 257 29.42 -13.12 -11.31
N ARG A 258 30.07 -14.30 -11.34
CA ARG A 258 30.88 -14.81 -10.22
C ARG A 258 32.11 -13.97 -9.87
N ASP A 259 32.61 -13.21 -10.83
CA ASP A 259 33.76 -12.32 -10.72
C ASP A 259 33.43 -10.97 -10.08
N MET A 260 32.13 -10.65 -9.90
CA MET A 260 31.71 -9.38 -9.32
C MET A 260 31.79 -9.39 -7.78
N PRO A 261 32.20 -8.28 -7.12
CA PRO A 261 32.28 -8.18 -5.66
C PRO A 261 30.95 -8.48 -4.94
N GLU A 262 29.82 -8.21 -5.58
CA GLU A 262 28.48 -8.43 -5.04
C GLU A 262 28.03 -9.90 -5.08
N TRP A 263 28.74 -10.78 -5.79
CA TRP A 263 28.36 -12.18 -6.00
C TRP A 263 28.07 -12.97 -4.72
N PRO A 264 28.92 -12.94 -3.66
CA PRO A 264 28.66 -13.72 -2.46
C PRO A 264 27.33 -13.35 -1.78
N LYS A 265 27.02 -12.05 -1.75
CA LYS A 265 25.77 -11.53 -1.18
C LYS A 265 24.57 -11.87 -2.06
N ALA A 266 24.71 -11.74 -3.38
CA ALA A 266 23.66 -12.10 -4.34
C ALA A 266 23.30 -13.59 -4.25
N LEU A 267 24.30 -14.46 -4.20
CA LEU A 267 24.13 -15.90 -4.08
C LEU A 267 23.47 -16.29 -2.75
N ALA A 268 23.91 -15.71 -1.63
CA ALA A 268 23.29 -15.96 -0.33
C ALA A 268 21.81 -15.54 -0.29
N ASN A 269 21.48 -14.38 -0.83
CA ASN A 269 20.09 -13.91 -0.93
C ASN A 269 19.24 -14.83 -1.82
N HIS A 270 19.79 -15.29 -2.95
CA HIS A 270 19.10 -16.20 -3.86
C HIS A 270 18.84 -17.56 -3.19
N LYS A 271 19.85 -18.13 -2.49
CA LYS A 271 19.69 -19.35 -1.67
C LYS A 271 18.57 -19.20 -0.65
N ASN A 272 18.58 -18.12 0.14
CA ASN A 272 17.57 -17.84 1.15
C ASN A 272 16.16 -17.71 0.54
N MET A 273 16.05 -17.07 -0.62
CA MET A 273 14.80 -16.97 -1.36
C MET A 273 14.28 -18.35 -1.78
N LEU A 274 15.12 -19.22 -2.36
CA LEU A 274 14.74 -20.58 -2.76
C LEU A 274 14.28 -21.41 -1.56
N ILE A 275 15.03 -21.36 -0.45
CA ILE A 275 14.69 -22.06 0.81
C ILE A 275 13.34 -21.59 1.33
N SER A 276 13.12 -20.27 1.41
CA SER A 276 11.87 -19.68 1.88
C SER A 276 10.69 -20.09 0.99
N GLN A 277 10.85 -20.04 -0.34
CA GLN A 277 9.80 -20.48 -1.26
C GLN A 277 9.48 -21.97 -1.13
N ALA A 278 10.49 -22.83 -1.02
CA ALA A 278 10.30 -24.27 -0.87
C ALA A 278 9.56 -24.57 0.44
N SER A 279 9.99 -23.98 1.55
CA SER A 279 9.36 -24.13 2.87
C SER A 279 7.88 -23.70 2.84
N GLN A 280 7.59 -22.53 2.27
CA GLN A 280 6.20 -22.05 2.13
C GLN A 280 5.35 -23.02 1.31
N LYS A 281 5.86 -23.53 0.19
CA LYS A 281 5.13 -24.50 -0.66
C LYS A 281 4.90 -25.83 0.06
N GLN A 282 5.84 -26.24 0.91
CA GLN A 282 5.69 -27.43 1.75
C GLN A 282 4.58 -27.26 2.79
N SER A 283 4.49 -26.09 3.43
CA SER A 283 3.36 -25.76 4.31
C SER A 283 2.03 -25.73 3.55
N ASP A 284 1.99 -25.12 2.36
CA ASP A 284 0.80 -25.10 1.50
C ASP A 284 0.36 -26.55 1.16
N LEU A 285 1.31 -27.42 0.82
CA LEU A 285 1.05 -28.82 0.46
C LEU A 285 0.43 -29.61 1.61
N VAL A 286 0.93 -29.44 2.84
CA VAL A 286 0.35 -30.06 4.05
C VAL A 286 -1.11 -29.65 4.21
N TYR A 287 -1.40 -28.35 4.05
CA TYR A 287 -2.77 -27.84 4.11
C TYR A 287 -3.65 -28.44 3.01
N PHE A 288 -3.18 -28.49 1.75
CA PHE A 288 -3.96 -29.02 0.64
C PHE A 288 -4.24 -30.52 0.77
N LYS A 289 -3.26 -31.32 1.20
CA LYS A 289 -3.46 -32.77 1.44
C LYS A 289 -4.47 -33.02 2.55
N LYS A 290 -4.35 -32.30 3.66
CA LYS A 290 -5.34 -32.38 4.75
C LYS A 290 -6.74 -31.97 4.30
N ALA A 291 -6.85 -30.90 3.52
CA ALA A 291 -8.14 -30.49 2.97
C ALA A 291 -8.74 -31.55 2.04
N LEU A 292 -7.92 -32.19 1.19
CA LEU A 292 -8.37 -33.25 0.31
C LEU A 292 -8.89 -34.46 1.11
N GLU A 293 -8.15 -34.91 2.12
CA GLU A 293 -8.56 -36.00 3.01
C GLU A 293 -9.89 -35.69 3.71
N GLN A 294 -10.04 -34.48 4.25
CA GLN A 294 -11.27 -34.04 4.91
C GLN A 294 -12.48 -34.04 3.96
N TRP A 295 -12.29 -33.58 2.74
CA TRP A 295 -13.36 -33.55 1.73
C TRP A 295 -13.72 -34.94 1.22
N GLN A 296 -12.73 -35.81 1.00
CA GLN A 296 -12.98 -37.20 0.63
C GLN A 296 -13.70 -37.97 1.75
N GLU A 297 -13.40 -37.69 3.02
CA GLU A 297 -14.14 -38.27 4.14
C GLU A 297 -15.59 -37.77 4.18
N TYR A 298 -15.81 -36.46 4.03
CA TYR A 298 -17.15 -35.89 4.02
C TYR A 298 -18.06 -36.51 2.97
N HIS A 299 -17.56 -36.67 1.74
CA HIS A 299 -18.27 -37.29 0.60
C HIS A 299 -18.38 -38.82 0.67
N ARG A 300 -17.64 -39.49 1.56
CA ARG A 300 -17.86 -40.93 1.82
C ARG A 300 -18.99 -41.16 2.81
N GLN A 301 -19.28 -40.17 3.66
CA GLN A 301 -20.27 -40.26 4.72
C GLN A 301 -21.66 -39.70 4.33
N HIS A 302 -21.77 -38.98 3.22
CA HIS A 302 -22.99 -38.32 2.72
C HIS A 302 -23.12 -38.54 1.22
#